data_AF-A0A963RUW8-F1
#
_entry.id   AF-A0A963RUW8-F1
#
_cell.length_a   1.000
_cell.length_b   1.000
_cell.length_c   1.000
_cell.angle_alpha   90.00
_cell.angle_beta   90.00
_cell.angle_gamma   90.00
#
_symmetry.space_group_name_H-M   'P 1'
#
loop_
_entity.id
_entity.type
_entity.pdbx_description
1 polymer ?
#
loop_
_entity_poly.entity_id
_entity_poly.type
_entity_poly.pdbx_seq_one_letter_code
_entity_poly.pdbx_strand_id
1 'polypeptide(L)'
;LDVALTLPLLRLRPAGGPNASGVGDAAVQAKWRLLGPEGGEDGGSLALKPRLLLPTGDDGRGLGTGRAGASLNLLAAWQAGQVTALGNLGASYNGNRAGDR
;
A
#
# COMPACT_ATOMS: atom_id res chain seq x y z
N LEU A 1 -1.44 13.59 -10.76
CA LEU A 1 -0.87 13.05 -9.51
C LEU A 1 -2.04 12.85 -8.56
N ASP A 2 -2.21 11.64 -8.04
CA ASP A 2 -3.26 11.33 -7.07
C ASP A 2 -2.63 11.09 -5.70
N VAL A 3 -3.16 11.70 -4.65
CA VAL A 3 -2.68 11.52 -3.26
C VAL A 3 -3.83 11.00 -2.42
N ALA A 4 -3.55 10.05 -1.52
CA ALA A 4 -4.54 9.44 -0.65
C ALA A 4 -4.00 9.26 0.78
N LEU A 5 -4.88 9.48 1.75
CA LEU A 5 -4.70 9.09 3.15
C LEU A 5 -5.59 7.88 3.43
N THR A 6 -5.09 6.91 4.18
CA THR A 6 -5.83 5.72 4.60
C THR A 6 -5.82 5.63 6.12
N LEU A 7 -7.00 5.49 6.73
CA LEU A 7 -7.19 5.31 8.18
C LEU A 7 -8.04 4.05 8.40
N PRO A 8 -7.44 2.89 8.66
CA PRO A 8 -8.18 1.65 8.82
C PRO A 8 -8.82 1.56 10.20
N LEU A 9 -10.08 1.13 10.29
CA LEU A 9 -10.75 0.76 11.54
C LEU A 9 -10.67 -0.77 11.69
N LEU A 10 -9.98 -1.23 12.72
CA LEU A 10 -9.70 -2.65 12.95
C LEU A 10 -10.50 -3.19 14.14
N ARG A 11 -10.93 -4.45 14.04
CA ARG A 11 -11.44 -5.27 15.14
C ARG A 11 -10.74 -6.62 15.11
N LEU A 12 -9.95 -6.90 16.14
CA LEU A 12 -9.14 -8.10 16.27
C LEU A 12 -9.72 -9.01 17.35
N ARG A 13 -9.81 -10.31 17.05
CA ARG A 13 -10.27 -11.37 17.96
C ARG A 13 -9.31 -12.58 17.89
N PRO A 14 -8.06 -12.45 18.37
CA PRO A 14 -7.09 -13.52 18.33
C PRO A 14 -7.52 -14.69 19.25
N ALA A 15 -7.22 -15.93 18.83
CA ALA A 15 -7.48 -17.10 19.65
C ALA A 15 -6.56 -17.10 20.88
N GLY A 16 -7.15 -17.15 22.09
CA GLY A 16 -6.40 -17.18 23.35
C GLY A 16 -5.81 -15.84 23.82
N GLY A 17 -6.22 -14.71 23.22
CA GLY A 17 -5.77 -13.37 23.60
C GLY A 17 -6.91 -12.36 23.76
N PRO A 18 -6.61 -11.15 24.27
CA PRO A 18 -7.61 -10.10 24.41
C PRO A 18 -8.08 -9.58 23.04
N ASN A 19 -9.37 -9.26 22.96
CA ASN A 19 -9.94 -8.57 21.81
C ASN A 19 -9.41 -7.12 21.75
N ALA A 20 -9.22 -6.60 20.53
CA ALA A 20 -8.84 -5.21 20.31
C ALA A 20 -9.73 -4.56 19.25
N SER A 21 -9.96 -3.26 19.38
CA SER A 21 -10.61 -2.46 18.35
C SER A 21 -10.10 -1.04 18.37
N GLY A 22 -9.91 -0.45 17.20
CA GLY A 22 -9.46 0.93 17.09
C GLY A 22 -8.92 1.25 15.69
N VAL A 23 -8.34 2.43 15.57
CA VAL A 23 -7.64 2.85 14.35
C VAL A 23 -6.33 2.08 14.25
N GLY A 24 -6.05 1.52 13.07
CA GLY A 24 -4.75 0.93 12.77
C GLY A 24 -3.79 1.92 12.12
N ASP A 25 -2.60 1.45 11.75
CA ASP A 25 -1.57 2.30 11.14
C ASP A 25 -2.10 3.04 9.90
N ALA A 26 -2.11 4.38 10.00
CA ALA A 26 -2.43 5.28 8.91
C ALA A 26 -1.42 5.13 7.76
N ALA A 27 -1.84 5.46 6.54
CA ALA A 27 -0.92 5.49 5.41
C ALA A 27 -1.15 6.69 4.50
N VAL A 28 -0.06 7.30 4.05
CA VAL A 28 -0.05 8.30 2.98
C VAL A 28 0.45 7.63 1.71
N GLN A 29 -0.25 7.82 0.60
CA GLN A 29 0.05 7.22 -0.68
C GLN A 29 -0.01 8.28 -1.76
N ALA A 30 0.88 8.19 -2.75
CA ALA A 30 0.76 8.95 -3.97
C ALA A 30 0.78 7.97 -5.17
N LYS A 31 0.02 8.27 -6.22
CA LYS A 31 0.07 7.57 -7.50
C LYS A 31 0.44 8.58 -8.58
N TRP A 32 1.56 8.31 -9.23
CA TRP A 32 2.10 9.14 -10.29
C TRP A 32 2.18 8.33 -11.57
N ARG A 33 1.38 8.70 -12.56
CA ARG A 33 1.48 8.16 -13.92
C ARG A 33 2.74 8.72 -14.59
N LEU A 34 3.65 7.82 -14.96
CA LEU A 34 4.89 8.12 -15.67
C LEU A 34 4.66 8.16 -17.19
N LEU A 35 3.90 7.18 -17.69
CA LEU A 35 3.55 7.03 -19.11
C LEU A 35 2.06 6.75 -19.23
N GLY A 36 1.43 7.24 -20.30
CA GLY A 36 0.04 6.99 -20.63
C GLY A 36 -0.10 6.57 -22.08
N PRO A 37 -1.28 6.06 -22.48
CA PRO A 37 -1.52 5.67 -23.87
C PRO A 37 -1.41 6.90 -24.77
N GLU A 38 -0.67 6.77 -25.87
CA GLU A 38 -0.54 7.79 -26.90
C GLU A 38 -1.46 7.42 -28.07
N GLY A 39 -2.48 8.25 -28.35
CA GLY A 39 -3.30 8.24 -29.57
C GLY A 39 -3.86 6.88 -30.04
N GLY A 40 -5.14 6.60 -29.74
CA GLY A 40 -5.87 5.42 -30.21
C GLY A 40 -6.64 4.72 -29.08
N GLU A 41 -7.37 3.66 -29.41
CA GLU A 41 -8.10 2.82 -28.43
C GLU A 41 -7.17 1.82 -27.70
N ASP A 42 -6.00 1.54 -28.27
CA ASP A 42 -4.98 0.64 -27.74
C ASP A 42 -3.82 1.42 -27.10
N GLY A 43 -3.19 0.83 -26.08
CA GLY A 43 -1.99 1.41 -25.48
C GLY A 43 -1.75 1.06 -24.02
N GLY A 44 -0.60 1.52 -23.53
CA GLY A 44 -0.10 1.21 -22.19
C GLY A 44 -0.09 2.43 -21.26
N SER A 45 -0.25 2.18 -19.97
CA SER A 45 0.11 3.15 -18.93
C SER A 45 1.03 2.52 -17.90
N LEU A 46 1.96 3.35 -17.40
CA LEU A 46 2.88 2.99 -16.35
C LEU A 46 2.78 4.02 -15.24
N ALA A 47 2.68 3.58 -13.99
CA ALA A 47 2.59 4.46 -12.83
C ALA A 47 3.44 3.95 -11.67
N LEU A 48 4.06 4.88 -10.93
CA LEU A 48 4.63 4.60 -9.62
C LEU A 48 3.62 4.93 -8.53
N LYS A 49 3.64 4.13 -7.46
CA LYS A 49 2.79 4.31 -6.29
C LYS A 49 3.60 4.15 -4.99
N PRO A 50 4.33 5.19 -4.56
CA PRO A 50 4.92 5.21 -3.23
C PRO A 50 3.85 5.27 -2.14
N ARG A 51 4.16 4.63 -1.00
CA ARG A 51 3.36 4.60 0.21
C ARG A 51 4.26 4.75 1.43
N LEU A 52 3.82 5.54 2.39
CA LEU A 52 4.36 5.59 3.74
C LEU A 52 3.29 5.05 4.70
N LEU A 53 3.67 4.09 5.54
CA LEU A 53 2.90 3.60 6.68
C LEU A 53 3.37 4.35 7.92
N LEU A 54 2.45 4.92 8.67
CA LEU A 54 2.71 5.73 9.86
C LEU A 54 2.37 4.91 11.11
N PRO A 55 3.25 4.86 12.13
CA PRO A 55 3.05 4.10 13.37
C PRO A 55 2.05 4.80 14.28
N THR A 56 0.77 4.77 13.90
CA THR A 56 -0.32 5.51 14.55
C THR A 56 -1.32 4.58 15.22
N GLY A 57 -1.31 3.29 14.88
CA GLY A 57 -2.04 2.26 15.62
C GLY A 57 -1.32 1.91 16.92
N ASP A 58 -2.10 1.48 17.91
CA ASP A 58 -1.61 0.97 19.19
C ASP A 58 -0.99 -0.43 18.99
N ASP A 59 0.33 -0.51 19.01
CA ASP A 59 1.10 -1.75 18.82
C ASP A 59 1.00 -2.70 20.02
N GLY A 60 0.91 -2.16 21.24
CA GLY A 60 0.65 -2.92 22.47
C GLY A 60 -0.69 -3.67 22.43
N ARG A 61 -1.65 -3.20 21.64
CA ARG A 61 -2.94 -3.85 21.37
C ARG A 61 -3.01 -4.56 20.02
N GLY A 62 -1.91 -4.61 19.27
CA GLY A 62 -1.82 -5.23 17.94
C GLY A 62 -2.57 -4.47 16.83
N LEU A 63 -2.99 -3.23 17.07
CA LEU A 63 -3.66 -2.37 16.08
C LEU A 63 -2.67 -1.71 15.13
N GLY A 64 -1.40 -1.63 15.50
CA GLY A 64 -0.31 -1.11 14.68
C GLY A 64 0.92 -2.00 14.74
N THR A 65 1.90 -1.67 13.92
CA THR A 65 3.21 -2.34 13.87
C THR A 65 4.25 -1.64 14.74
N GLY A 66 3.91 -0.47 15.29
CA GLY A 66 4.80 0.35 16.11
C GLY A 66 5.95 0.99 15.31
N ARG A 67 5.98 0.82 13.99
CA ARG A 67 7.09 1.28 13.14
C ARG A 67 6.60 1.91 11.84
N ALA A 68 7.36 2.88 11.37
CA ALA A 68 7.16 3.41 10.03
C ALA A 68 7.56 2.35 8.99
N GLY A 69 6.83 2.32 7.89
CA GLY A 69 7.12 1.49 6.74
C GLY A 69 7.06 2.30 5.46
N ALA A 70 7.74 1.84 4.43
CA ALA A 70 7.67 2.44 3.10
C ALA A 70 7.47 1.34 2.07
N SER A 71 6.69 1.61 1.03
CA SER A 71 6.63 0.73 -0.13
C SER A 71 6.54 1.53 -1.41
N LEU A 72 7.04 0.92 -2.48
CA LEU A 72 6.98 1.46 -3.83
C LEU A 72 6.40 0.38 -4.73
N ASN A 73 5.33 0.72 -5.44
CA ASN A 73 4.76 -0.16 -6.45
C ASN A 73 4.88 0.45 -7.83
N LEU A 74 5.26 -0.35 -8.82
CA LEU A 74 5.12 -0.07 -10.23
C LEU A 74 3.84 -0.73 -10.73
N LEU A 75 2.97 0.04 -11.37
CA LEU A 75 1.68 -0.38 -11.90
C LEU A 75 1.73 -0.26 -13.42
N ALA A 76 1.45 -1.34 -14.13
CA ALA A 76 1.34 -1.37 -15.58
C ALA A 76 -0.08 -1.78 -15.97
N ALA A 77 -0.64 -1.11 -16.97
CA ALA A 77 -1.89 -1.50 -17.61
C ALA A 77 -1.73 -1.38 -19.11
N TRP A 78 -2.19 -2.37 -19.88
CA TRP A 78 -2.11 -2.37 -21.34
C TRP A 78 -3.43 -2.82 -21.93
N GLN A 79 -4.00 -2.04 -22.83
CA GLN A 79 -5.20 -2.38 -23.60
C GLN A 79 -4.80 -2.82 -25.02
N ALA A 80 -5.38 -3.92 -25.48
CA ALA A 80 -5.30 -4.39 -26.86
C ALA A 80 -6.68 -4.93 -27.29
N GLY A 81 -7.39 -4.17 -28.11
CA GLY A 81 -8.75 -4.46 -28.56
C GLY A 81 -9.71 -4.61 -27.39
N GLN A 82 -10.18 -5.83 -27.15
CA GLN A 82 -11.11 -6.16 -26.05
C GLN A 82 -10.41 -6.69 -24.78
N VAL A 83 -9.07 -6.77 -24.77
CA VAL A 83 -8.31 -7.35 -23.67
C VAL A 83 -7.49 -6.30 -22.94
N THR A 84 -7.56 -6.31 -21.62
CA THR A 84 -6.69 -5.51 -20.73
C THR A 84 -5.75 -6.42 -19.95
N ALA A 85 -4.44 -6.20 -20.05
CA ALA A 85 -3.46 -6.81 -19.17
C ALA A 85 -3.08 -5.83 -18.04
N LEU A 86 -3.06 -6.32 -16.79
CA LEU A 86 -2.68 -5.55 -15.61
C LEU A 86 -1.49 -6.21 -14.92
N GLY A 87 -0.47 -5.43 -14.56
CA GLY A 87 0.73 -5.89 -13.88
C GLY A 87 1.08 -5.00 -12.70
N ASN A 88 1.52 -5.61 -11.59
CA ASN A 88 1.97 -4.89 -10.41
C ASN A 88 3.28 -5.50 -9.91
N LEU A 89 4.30 -4.67 -9.70
CA LEU A 89 5.56 -5.04 -9.09
C LEU A 89 5.76 -4.16 -7.85
N GLY A 90 6.12 -4.74 -6.71
CA GLY A 90 6.25 -4.00 -5.45
C GLY A 90 7.50 -4.34 -4.68
N ALA A 91 8.08 -3.33 -4.03
CA ALA A 91 9.10 -3.49 -3.00
C ALA A 91 8.62 -2.79 -1.71
N SER A 92 8.86 -3.41 -0.57
CA SER A 92 8.48 -2.87 0.73
C SER A 92 9.65 -2.93 1.70
N TYR A 93 9.87 -1.81 2.38
CA TYR A 93 10.74 -1.72 3.53
C TYR A 93 9.86 -1.62 4.79
N ASN A 94 10.12 -2.50 5.74
CA ASN A 94 9.53 -2.43 7.07
C ASN A 94 10.69 -2.21 8.04
N GLY A 95 10.59 -1.22 8.92
CA GLY A 95 11.62 -0.90 9.92
C GLY A 95 11.83 -1.96 11.00
N ASN A 96 11.49 -3.23 10.73
CA ASN A 96 11.56 -4.32 11.67
C ASN A 96 13.00 -4.62 12.07
N ARG A 97 13.26 -4.63 13.39
CA ARG A 97 14.48 -5.16 14.01
C ARG A 97 14.47 -6.69 14.13
N ALA A 98 13.97 -7.39 13.11
CA ALA A 98 14.07 -8.84 13.06
C ALA A 98 15.51 -9.21 12.68
N GLY A 99 16.40 -9.25 13.69
CA GLY A 99 17.83 -9.48 13.51
C GLY A 99 18.73 -8.68 14.46
N ASP A 100 18.22 -7.67 15.16
CA ASP A 100 18.98 -7.01 16.23
C ASP A 100 18.94 -7.89 17.48
N ARG A 101 19.85 -8.85 17.52
CA ARG A 101 20.25 -9.58 18.72
C ARG A 101 21.74 -9.38 18.92
#